data_AF-A0A7W5FDF3-F1
#
_entry.id   AF-A0A7W5FDF3-F1
#
_cell.length_a   1.000
_cell.length_b   1.000
_cell.length_c   1.000
_cell.angle_alpha   90.00
_cell.angle_beta   90.00
_cell.angle_gamma   90.00
#
_symmetry.space_group_name_H-M   'P 1'
#
loop_
_entity.id
_entity.type
_entity.pdbx_description
1 polymer ?
#
loop_
_entity_poly.entity_id
_entity_poly.type
_entity_poly.pdbx_seq_one_letter_code
_entity_poly.pdbx_strand_id
1 'polypeptide(L)'
;MPEIRPYRPGDRRALYDICVRTADAGGDARGHYSTDDLMGDLFAAPYAHLEPHLAYVVDDGGEAVGYVVGTSDTARFAERYQDEWIPLLGDRYPVPPPPPRTPEQDMHWLHHHPERMLVPGLDGFPAHLHIDLLPPYQGRGLGRRLIETFIGAVGAPGVHVGMVTANVKARGFYDRLGFAVLPVPDPGPLTYLGLKT
;
A
#
# COMPACT_ATOMS: atom_id res chain seq x y z
N MET A 1 11.36 -1.17 23.05
CA MET A 1 11.14 0.02 22.20
C MET A 1 10.74 -0.48 20.83
N PRO A 2 9.90 0.22 20.06
CA PRO A 2 9.51 -0.25 18.75
C PRO A 2 10.69 -0.34 17.77
N GLU A 3 10.85 -1.51 17.13
CA GLU A 3 11.96 -1.83 16.24
C GLU A 3 11.45 -2.22 14.85
N ILE A 4 12.21 -1.89 13.80
CA ILE A 4 11.86 -2.28 12.44
C ILE A 4 12.51 -3.64 12.16
N ARG A 5 11.73 -4.58 11.65
CA ARG A 5 12.21 -5.90 11.23
C ARG A 5 11.51 -6.37 9.96
N PRO A 6 12.07 -7.35 9.22
CA PRO A 6 11.36 -8.01 8.14
C PRO A 6 10.02 -8.59 8.62
N TYR A 7 9.02 -8.51 7.75
CA TYR A 7 7.73 -9.17 7.91
C TYR A 7 7.92 -10.69 8.01
N ARG A 8 7.07 -11.34 8.80
CA ARG A 8 6.99 -12.81 8.92
C ARG A 8 5.55 -13.25 8.73
N PRO A 9 5.28 -14.49 8.28
CA PRO A 9 3.92 -14.98 8.11
C PRO A 9 3.02 -14.87 9.35
N GLY A 10 3.61 -14.90 10.56
CA GLY A 10 2.89 -14.69 11.82
C GLY A 10 2.33 -13.27 12.00
N ASP A 11 2.85 -12.27 11.28
CA ASP A 11 2.38 -10.89 11.33
C ASP A 11 1.14 -10.66 10.46
N ARG A 12 0.69 -11.65 9.66
CA ARG A 12 -0.39 -11.48 8.69
C ARG A 12 -1.64 -10.86 9.31
N ARG A 13 -2.05 -11.32 10.49
CA ARG A 13 -3.23 -10.77 11.17
C ARG A 13 -3.04 -9.29 11.53
N ALA A 14 -1.87 -8.92 12.03
CA ALA A 14 -1.56 -7.52 12.35
C ALA A 14 -1.46 -6.67 11.08
N LEU A 15 -0.89 -7.20 9.99
CA LEU A 15 -0.84 -6.52 8.68
C LEU A 15 -2.25 -6.12 8.21
N TYR A 16 -3.22 -7.03 8.30
CA TYR A 16 -4.62 -6.75 7.93
C TYR A 16 -5.26 -5.73 8.88
N ASP A 17 -5.08 -5.91 10.21
CA ASP A 17 -5.65 -4.99 11.21
C ASP A 17 -5.13 -3.55 11.05
N ILE A 18 -3.81 -3.39 10.84
CA ILE A 18 -3.21 -2.07 10.59
C ILE A 18 -3.81 -1.48 9.31
N CYS A 19 -3.85 -2.25 8.22
CA CYS A 19 -4.31 -1.78 6.91
C CYS A 19 -5.75 -1.27 6.95
N VAL A 20 -6.69 -2.04 7.53
CA VAL A 20 -8.09 -1.60 7.60
C VAL A 20 -8.26 -0.40 8.53
N ARG A 21 -7.48 -0.29 9.59
CA ARG A 21 -7.54 0.83 10.56
C ARG A 21 -6.90 2.13 10.04
N THR A 22 -6.30 2.11 8.85
CA THR A 22 -5.73 3.29 8.18
C THR A 22 -6.28 3.52 6.75
N ALA A 23 -7.26 2.71 6.33
CA ALA A 23 -7.79 2.69 4.97
C ALA A 23 -8.81 3.80 4.63
N ASP A 24 -9.37 4.53 5.60
CA ASP A 24 -10.30 5.65 5.35
C ASP A 24 -9.53 6.98 5.24
N ALA A 25 -8.79 7.15 4.15
CA ALA A 25 -7.89 8.29 3.95
C ALA A 25 -6.93 8.51 5.16
N GLY A 26 -6.41 7.43 5.74
CA GLY A 26 -5.59 7.41 6.95
C GLY A 26 -6.38 7.16 8.26
N GLY A 27 -7.71 7.08 8.18
CA GLY A 27 -8.63 6.72 9.25
C GLY A 27 -9.05 5.25 9.24
N ASP A 28 -9.93 4.87 10.17
CA ASP A 28 -10.37 3.49 10.38
C ASP A 28 -11.55 3.14 9.46
N ALA A 29 -11.38 2.15 8.59
CA ALA A 29 -12.38 1.70 7.63
C ALA A 29 -13.15 0.45 8.06
N ARG A 30 -12.99 -0.04 9.30
CA ARG A 30 -13.70 -1.23 9.76
C ARG A 30 -15.21 -1.04 9.68
N GLY A 31 -15.90 -2.03 9.13
CA GLY A 31 -17.34 -2.01 8.89
C GLY A 31 -17.78 -1.14 7.69
N HIS A 32 -16.87 -0.55 6.91
CA HIS A 32 -17.24 0.18 5.68
C HIS A 32 -17.64 -0.76 4.53
N TYR A 33 -17.16 -2.00 4.55
CA TYR A 33 -17.41 -3.03 3.53
C TYR A 33 -17.99 -4.30 4.18
N SER A 34 -18.37 -5.29 3.36
CA SER A 34 -18.90 -6.56 3.89
C SER A 34 -17.87 -7.37 4.70
N THR A 35 -16.58 -7.09 4.52
CA THR A 35 -15.49 -7.71 5.28
C THR A 35 -14.34 -6.72 5.53
N ASP A 36 -13.81 -6.72 6.75
CA ASP A 36 -12.64 -5.91 7.13
C ASP A 36 -11.34 -6.39 6.46
N ASP A 37 -11.36 -7.59 5.87
CA ASP A 37 -10.19 -8.15 5.19
C ASP A 37 -9.96 -7.52 3.81
N LEU A 38 -10.98 -6.88 3.21
CA LEU A 38 -10.93 -6.35 1.83
C LEU A 38 -9.75 -5.41 1.60
N MET A 39 -9.49 -4.49 2.55
CA MET A 39 -8.38 -3.54 2.39
C MET A 39 -7.03 -4.25 2.49
N GLY A 40 -6.89 -5.18 3.43
CA GLY A 40 -5.68 -5.99 3.57
C GLY A 40 -5.40 -6.85 2.34
N ASP A 41 -6.44 -7.47 1.78
CA ASP A 41 -6.34 -8.32 0.58
C ASP A 41 -5.98 -7.53 -0.69
N LEU A 42 -6.28 -6.24 -0.75
CA LEU A 42 -5.97 -5.42 -1.93
C LEU A 42 -4.66 -4.65 -1.81
N PHE A 43 -4.36 -4.10 -0.62
CA PHE A 43 -3.34 -3.06 -0.47
C PHE A 43 -2.18 -3.42 0.48
N ALA A 44 -2.20 -4.60 1.10
CA ALA A 44 -1.12 -5.02 2.01
C ALA A 44 -0.63 -6.46 1.79
N ALA A 45 -1.52 -7.44 1.91
CA ALA A 45 -1.22 -8.85 1.77
C ALA A 45 -0.57 -9.27 0.43
N PRO A 46 -0.97 -8.77 -0.75
CA PRO A 46 -0.34 -9.17 -2.02
C PRO A 46 1.14 -8.82 -2.05
N TYR A 47 1.54 -7.69 -1.47
CA TYR A 47 2.95 -7.30 -1.37
C TYR A 47 3.74 -8.25 -0.47
N ALA A 48 3.21 -8.55 0.71
CA ALA A 48 3.82 -9.47 1.66
C ALA A 48 3.87 -10.92 1.13
N HIS A 49 3.00 -11.27 0.17
CA HIS A 49 2.98 -12.58 -0.47
C HIS A 49 3.93 -12.65 -1.68
N LEU A 50 3.84 -11.70 -2.60
CA LEU A 50 4.56 -11.71 -3.87
C LEU A 50 6.01 -11.24 -3.71
N GLU A 51 6.26 -10.24 -2.85
CA GLU A 51 7.59 -9.66 -2.61
C GLU A 51 7.89 -9.52 -1.11
N PRO A 52 7.89 -10.64 -0.33
CA PRO A 52 8.09 -10.62 1.12
C PRO A 52 9.43 -10.01 1.56
N HIS A 53 10.43 -10.01 0.68
CA HIS A 53 11.75 -9.43 0.94
C HIS A 53 11.74 -7.88 0.99
N LEU A 54 10.67 -7.24 0.52
CA LEU A 54 10.43 -5.80 0.62
C LEU A 54 9.37 -5.42 1.66
N ALA A 55 8.90 -6.38 2.46
CA ALA A 55 7.92 -6.17 3.50
C ALA A 55 8.61 -6.06 4.88
N TYR A 56 8.35 -4.96 5.58
CA TYR A 56 8.88 -4.69 6.91
C TYR A 56 7.77 -4.23 7.86
N VAL A 57 7.92 -4.55 9.13
CA VAL A 57 6.99 -4.14 10.20
C VAL A 57 7.73 -3.38 11.28
N VAL A 58 7.00 -2.52 11.99
CA VAL A 58 7.40 -2.04 13.32
C VAL A 58 6.88 -3.03 14.33
N ASP A 59 7.78 -3.68 15.06
CA ASP A 59 7.50 -4.58 16.15
C ASP A 59 7.55 -3.82 17.49
N ASP A 60 6.49 -3.92 18.28
CA ASP A 60 6.46 -3.47 19.67
C ASP A 60 6.14 -4.64 20.60
N GLY A 61 7.18 -5.32 21.10
CA GLY A 61 7.02 -6.40 22.07
C GLY A 61 6.49 -7.70 21.48
N GLY A 62 6.73 -7.95 20.20
CA GLY A 62 6.29 -9.13 19.45
C GLY A 62 5.05 -8.88 18.57
N GLU A 63 4.43 -7.70 18.67
CA GLU A 63 3.26 -7.33 17.88
C GLU A 63 3.65 -6.31 16.80
N ALA A 64 3.22 -6.54 15.57
CA ALA A 64 3.39 -5.56 14.50
C ALA A 64 2.36 -4.42 14.66
N VAL A 65 2.83 -3.18 14.68
CA VAL A 65 2.02 -1.97 14.95
C VAL A 65 2.08 -0.92 13.81
N GLY A 66 2.82 -1.25 12.77
CA GLY A 66 2.90 -0.55 11.50
C GLY A 66 3.70 -1.37 10.50
N TYR A 67 3.62 -1.00 9.23
CA TYR A 67 4.34 -1.67 8.16
C TYR A 67 4.78 -0.71 7.06
N VAL A 68 5.76 -1.16 6.27
CA VAL A 68 5.93 -0.75 4.88
C VAL A 68 5.98 -2.00 4.03
N VAL A 69 5.22 -2.00 2.94
CA VAL A 69 5.21 -3.07 1.93
C VAL A 69 5.26 -2.42 0.56
N GLY A 70 5.74 -3.15 -0.45
CA GLY A 70 5.83 -2.59 -1.79
C GLY A 70 6.44 -3.56 -2.78
N THR A 71 6.78 -3.04 -3.94
CA THR A 71 7.40 -3.77 -5.05
C THR A 71 8.54 -2.94 -5.65
N SER A 72 9.52 -3.64 -6.22
CA SER A 72 10.59 -3.04 -7.02
C SER A 72 10.18 -2.67 -8.45
N ASP A 73 9.11 -3.27 -8.98
CA ASP A 73 8.65 -3.12 -10.36
C ASP A 73 7.12 -3.28 -10.44
N THR A 74 6.41 -2.17 -10.60
CA THR A 74 4.95 -2.11 -10.69
C THR A 74 4.40 -2.91 -11.87
N ALA A 75 5.10 -2.95 -13.01
CA ALA A 75 4.64 -3.69 -14.18
C ALA A 75 4.66 -5.19 -13.89
N ARG A 76 5.79 -5.69 -13.39
CA ARG A 76 5.91 -7.08 -12.98
C ARG A 76 4.98 -7.43 -11.82
N PHE A 77 4.78 -6.52 -10.87
CA PHE A 77 3.85 -6.74 -9.76
C PHE A 77 2.40 -6.86 -10.25
N ALA A 78 1.97 -6.04 -11.20
CA ALA A 78 0.62 -6.11 -11.77
C ALA A 78 0.38 -7.45 -12.48
N GLU A 79 1.35 -7.94 -13.26
CA GLU A 79 1.30 -9.26 -13.90
C GLU A 79 1.16 -10.38 -12.84
N ARG A 80 2.02 -10.37 -11.82
CA ARG A 80 1.97 -11.37 -10.74
C ARG A 80 0.73 -11.26 -9.86
N TYR A 81 0.20 -10.06 -9.65
CA TYR A 81 -1.06 -9.86 -8.97
C TYR A 81 -2.19 -10.57 -9.73
N GLN A 82 -2.23 -10.39 -11.05
CA GLN A 82 -3.21 -11.05 -11.91
C GLN A 82 -3.08 -12.57 -11.91
N ASP A 83 -1.86 -13.08 -12.06
CA ASP A 83 -1.63 -14.51 -12.33
C ASP A 83 -1.49 -15.35 -11.06
N GLU A 84 -1.09 -14.76 -9.93
CA GLU A 84 -0.84 -15.47 -8.67
C GLU A 84 -1.82 -15.06 -7.56
N TRP A 85 -2.08 -13.75 -7.38
CA TRP A 85 -2.85 -13.26 -6.24
C TRP A 85 -4.37 -13.36 -6.42
N ILE A 86 -4.91 -12.92 -7.56
CA ILE A 86 -6.35 -13.04 -7.85
C ILE A 86 -6.82 -14.51 -7.75
N PRO A 87 -6.14 -15.50 -8.36
CA PRO A 87 -6.54 -16.90 -8.23
C PRO A 87 -6.49 -17.44 -6.79
N LEU A 88 -5.57 -16.95 -5.96
CA LEU A 88 -5.44 -17.37 -4.57
C LEU A 88 -6.65 -16.95 -3.72
N LEU A 89 -7.26 -15.81 -4.04
CA LEU A 89 -8.46 -15.33 -3.36
C LEU A 89 -9.76 -15.96 -3.88
N GLY A 90 -9.71 -16.62 -5.05
CA GLY A 90 -10.84 -17.33 -5.64
C GLY A 90 -12.09 -16.46 -5.77
N ASP A 91 -13.24 -16.99 -5.37
CA ASP A 91 -14.53 -16.30 -5.50
C ASP A 91 -14.84 -15.31 -4.37
N ARG A 92 -13.83 -14.96 -3.54
CA ARG A 92 -14.01 -14.08 -2.38
C ARG A 92 -14.58 -12.71 -2.77
N TYR A 93 -14.17 -12.18 -3.93
CA TYR A 93 -14.58 -10.87 -4.43
C TYR A 93 -15.22 -10.99 -5.81
N PRO A 94 -16.56 -11.00 -5.91
CA PRO A 94 -17.26 -11.09 -7.18
C PRO A 94 -16.88 -9.94 -8.13
N VAL A 95 -16.71 -10.26 -9.42
CA VAL A 95 -16.48 -9.27 -10.47
C VAL A 95 -17.67 -8.28 -10.52
N PRO A 96 -17.45 -6.97 -10.34
CA PRO A 96 -18.52 -5.99 -10.34
C PRO A 96 -19.02 -5.69 -11.76
N PRO A 97 -20.26 -5.20 -11.93
CA PRO A 97 -20.72 -4.72 -13.23
C PRO A 97 -19.91 -3.49 -13.69
N PRO A 98 -19.75 -3.26 -15.01
CA PRO A 98 -19.21 -2.01 -15.53
C PRO A 98 -20.34 -0.98 -15.82
N PRO A 99 -20.34 0.23 -15.24
CA PRO A 99 -19.45 0.70 -14.17
C PRO A 99 -19.89 0.16 -12.78
N PRO A 100 -18.95 0.10 -11.80
CA PRO A 100 -19.28 -0.15 -10.40
C PRO A 100 -20.33 0.83 -9.88
N ARG A 101 -21.13 0.38 -8.90
CA ARG A 101 -22.28 1.15 -8.38
C ARG A 101 -22.20 1.43 -6.88
N THR A 102 -21.25 0.81 -6.18
CA THR A 102 -21.05 0.97 -4.74
C THR A 102 -19.56 1.09 -4.43
N PRO A 103 -19.17 1.70 -3.30
CA PRO A 103 -17.76 1.77 -2.90
C PRO A 103 -17.07 0.39 -2.80
N GLU A 104 -17.80 -0.65 -2.38
CA GLU A 104 -17.26 -2.01 -2.36
C GLU A 104 -17.03 -2.56 -3.78
N GLN A 105 -17.95 -2.29 -4.70
CA GLN A 105 -17.77 -2.66 -6.11
C GLN A 105 -16.61 -1.90 -6.76
N ASP A 106 -16.32 -0.66 -6.34
CA ASP A 106 -15.10 0.04 -6.76
C ASP A 106 -13.86 -0.75 -6.32
N MET A 107 -13.80 -1.21 -5.07
CA MET A 107 -12.67 -2.03 -4.58
C MET A 107 -12.56 -3.35 -5.33
N HIS A 108 -13.66 -4.04 -5.58
CA HIS A 108 -13.63 -5.26 -6.39
C HIS A 108 -13.15 -4.98 -7.83
N TRP A 109 -13.52 -3.83 -8.39
CA TRP A 109 -13.03 -3.43 -9.72
C TRP A 109 -11.51 -3.23 -9.68
N LEU A 110 -10.99 -2.56 -8.64
CA LEU A 110 -9.55 -2.38 -8.44
C LEU A 110 -8.80 -3.71 -8.29
N HIS A 111 -9.42 -4.71 -7.66
CA HIS A 111 -8.84 -6.04 -7.49
C HIS A 111 -8.71 -6.79 -8.83
N HIS A 112 -9.75 -6.71 -9.68
CA HIS A 112 -9.80 -7.41 -10.97
C HIS A 112 -9.10 -6.68 -12.13
N HIS A 113 -8.58 -5.47 -11.89
CA HIS A 113 -7.89 -4.66 -12.92
C HIS A 113 -6.52 -4.16 -12.40
N PRO A 114 -5.55 -5.06 -12.12
CA PRO A 114 -4.24 -4.67 -11.59
C PRO A 114 -3.44 -3.77 -12.56
N GLU A 115 -3.71 -3.80 -13.87
CA GLU A 115 -3.13 -2.92 -14.88
C GLU A 115 -3.40 -1.43 -14.62
N ARG A 116 -4.41 -1.11 -13.78
CA ARG A 116 -4.64 0.25 -13.29
C ARG A 116 -3.43 0.86 -12.57
N MET A 117 -2.51 0.03 -12.06
CA MET A 117 -1.29 0.47 -11.41
C MET A 117 -0.26 1.03 -12.42
N LEU A 118 -0.43 0.73 -13.71
CA LEU A 118 0.43 1.19 -14.81
C LEU A 118 0.01 2.59 -15.28
N VAL A 119 0.22 3.56 -14.39
CA VAL A 119 -0.21 4.94 -14.59
C VAL A 119 0.80 5.70 -15.46
N PRO A 120 0.39 6.34 -16.57
CA PRO A 120 1.26 7.18 -17.38
C PRO A 120 1.92 8.29 -16.57
N GLY A 121 3.22 8.54 -16.81
CA GLY A 121 4.00 9.57 -16.10
C GLY A 121 4.78 9.05 -14.89
N LEU A 122 4.72 7.74 -14.61
CA LEU A 122 5.47 7.08 -13.54
C LEU A 122 6.71 6.30 -14.04
N ASP A 123 7.06 6.39 -15.33
CA ASP A 123 8.11 5.58 -15.98
C ASP A 123 9.48 5.69 -15.28
N GLY A 124 9.77 6.83 -14.65
CA GLY A 124 11.00 7.06 -13.90
C GLY A 124 11.00 6.51 -12.46
N PHE A 125 9.91 5.89 -12.01
CA PHE A 125 9.69 5.45 -10.63
C PHE A 125 9.05 4.06 -10.64
N PRO A 126 9.77 3.01 -11.06
CA PRO A 126 9.18 1.69 -11.28
C PRO A 126 8.74 0.99 -9.98
N ALA A 127 9.28 1.37 -8.83
CA ALA A 127 8.87 0.82 -7.54
C ALA A 127 7.70 1.60 -6.94
N HIS A 128 6.88 0.94 -6.12
CA HIS A 128 5.88 1.61 -5.29
C HIS A 128 5.70 0.95 -3.93
N LEU A 129 5.09 1.67 -3.00
CA LEU A 129 4.88 1.21 -1.63
C LEU A 129 3.54 1.64 -1.03
N HIS A 130 3.17 0.93 0.03
CA HIS A 130 2.18 1.30 1.03
C HIS A 130 2.85 1.33 2.41
N ILE A 131 2.53 2.34 3.21
CA ILE A 131 3.07 2.51 4.56
C ILE A 131 1.97 2.96 5.51
N ASP A 132 1.84 2.25 6.62
CA ASP A 132 0.79 2.51 7.59
C ASP A 132 1.31 2.28 9.01
N LEU A 133 0.85 3.13 9.93
CA LEU A 133 1.17 3.06 11.36
C LEU A 133 -0.12 3.29 12.12
N LEU A 134 -0.37 2.44 13.13
CA LEU A 134 -1.50 2.66 14.04
C LEU A 134 -1.36 4.03 14.74
N PRO A 135 -2.49 4.71 15.04
CA PRO A 135 -2.45 6.08 15.55
C PRO A 135 -1.52 6.32 16.76
N PRO A 136 -1.43 5.42 17.77
CA PRO A 136 -0.51 5.60 18.90
C PRO A 136 0.96 5.66 18.49
N TYR A 137 1.35 5.09 17.35
CA TYR A 137 2.73 4.96 16.89
C TYR A 137 3.14 6.04 15.86
N GLN A 138 2.21 6.89 15.45
CA GLN A 138 2.47 8.02 14.55
C GLN A 138 3.21 9.16 15.26
N GLY A 139 3.90 10.02 14.48
CA GLY A 139 4.61 11.18 15.03
C GLY A 139 5.90 10.88 15.80
N ARG A 140 6.34 9.61 15.82
CA ARG A 140 7.53 9.15 16.57
C ARG A 140 8.78 8.90 15.72
N GLY A 141 8.79 9.39 14.47
CA GLY A 141 9.88 9.13 13.50
C GLY A 141 9.90 7.72 12.89
N LEU A 142 9.02 6.81 13.33
CA LEU A 142 8.94 5.43 12.82
C LEU A 142 8.62 5.37 11.32
N GLY A 143 7.73 6.23 10.83
CA GLY A 143 7.39 6.27 9.40
C GLY A 143 8.57 6.63 8.50
N ARG A 144 9.42 7.58 8.94
CA ARG A 144 10.66 7.92 8.23
C ARG A 144 11.59 6.71 8.16
N ARG A 145 11.82 6.05 9.29
CA ARG A 145 12.69 4.87 9.37
C ARG A 145 12.18 3.70 8.51
N LEU A 146 10.86 3.51 8.42
CA LEU A 146 10.25 2.50 7.54
C LEU A 146 10.54 2.83 6.06
N ILE A 147 10.30 4.07 5.63
CA ILE A 147 10.63 4.50 4.27
C ILE A 147 12.12 4.31 3.97
N GLU A 148 13.00 4.79 4.85
CA GLU A 148 14.46 4.64 4.68
C GLU A 148 14.87 3.15 4.56
N THR A 149 14.23 2.27 5.34
CA THR A 149 14.46 0.82 5.27
C THR A 149 14.04 0.25 3.91
N PHE A 150 12.84 0.61 3.43
CA PHE A 150 12.34 0.17 2.12
C PHE A 150 13.22 0.68 0.98
N ILE A 151 13.57 1.97 0.99
CA ILE A 151 14.42 2.60 -0.03
C ILE A 151 15.79 1.93 -0.10
N GLY A 152 16.38 1.59 1.05
CA GLY A 152 17.65 0.86 1.09
C GLY A 152 17.58 -0.57 0.55
N ALA A 153 16.39 -1.17 0.45
CA ALA A 153 16.18 -2.56 0.03
C ALA A 153 15.67 -2.71 -1.40
N VAL A 154 14.87 -1.75 -1.91
CA VAL A 154 14.09 -1.89 -3.14
C VAL A 154 14.94 -1.95 -4.42
N GLY A 155 16.13 -1.35 -4.41
CA GLY A 155 17.08 -1.43 -5.53
C GLY A 155 16.60 -0.82 -6.86
N ALA A 156 15.51 -0.03 -6.83
CA ALA A 156 14.95 0.66 -7.99
C ALA A 156 15.61 2.04 -8.21
N PRO A 157 15.49 2.67 -9.39
CA PRO A 157 15.95 4.05 -9.65
C PRO A 157 14.98 5.16 -9.15
N GLY A 158 13.80 4.77 -8.70
CA GLY A 158 12.85 5.66 -8.07
C GLY A 158 11.63 4.90 -7.55
N VAL A 159 10.99 5.46 -6.53
CA VAL A 159 9.79 4.93 -5.90
C VAL A 159 8.67 5.95 -6.00
N HIS A 160 7.46 5.51 -6.34
CA HIS A 160 6.26 6.34 -6.26
C HIS A 160 5.27 5.86 -5.19
N VAL A 161 4.34 6.74 -4.84
CA VAL A 161 3.19 6.41 -4.01
C VAL A 161 1.96 7.15 -4.54
N GLY A 162 0.81 6.47 -4.58
CA GLY A 162 -0.48 7.10 -4.75
C GLY A 162 -1.11 7.36 -3.38
N MET A 163 -1.46 8.62 -3.09
CA MET A 163 -2.18 8.98 -1.86
C MET A 163 -3.49 9.67 -2.19
N VAL A 164 -4.52 9.49 -1.36
CA VAL A 164 -5.77 10.24 -1.47
C VAL A 164 -5.48 11.73 -1.33
N THR A 165 -5.84 12.53 -2.34
CA THR A 165 -5.51 13.98 -2.41
C THR A 165 -6.02 14.76 -1.18
N ALA A 166 -7.15 14.35 -0.61
CA ALA A 166 -7.71 14.97 0.59
C ALA A 166 -6.89 14.70 1.87
N ASN A 167 -5.99 13.71 1.89
CA ASN A 167 -5.17 13.37 3.07
C ASN A 167 -3.96 14.30 3.19
N VAL A 168 -4.21 15.54 3.59
CA VAL A 168 -3.16 16.58 3.76
C VAL A 168 -2.09 16.20 4.78
N LYS A 169 -2.40 15.34 5.75
CA LYS A 169 -1.42 14.84 6.74
C LYS A 169 -0.41 13.92 6.09
N ALA A 170 -0.86 12.97 5.26
CA ALA A 170 0.03 12.12 4.47
C ALA A 170 0.88 12.96 3.51
N ARG A 171 0.29 13.98 2.88
CA ARG A 171 1.05 14.89 2.00
C ARG A 171 2.24 15.52 2.72
N GLY A 172 2.00 16.15 3.87
CA GLY A 172 3.07 16.75 4.66
C GLY A 172 4.08 15.75 5.24
N PHE A 173 3.71 14.47 5.38
CA PHE A 173 4.66 13.41 5.70
C PHE A 173 5.62 13.14 4.53
N TYR A 174 5.10 12.92 3.32
CA TYR A 174 5.91 12.66 2.13
C TYR A 174 6.78 13.85 1.72
N ASP A 175 6.27 15.09 1.83
CA ASP A 175 7.06 16.30 1.55
C ASP A 175 8.33 16.38 2.44
N ARG A 176 8.22 16.01 3.72
CA ARG A 176 9.36 15.98 4.67
C ARG A 176 10.37 14.87 4.37
N LEU A 177 10.00 13.91 3.54
CA LEU A 177 10.88 12.83 3.07
C LEU A 177 11.46 13.11 1.69
N GLY A 178 11.15 14.25 1.07
CA GLY A 178 11.68 14.66 -0.23
C GLY A 178 10.93 14.09 -1.43
N PHE A 179 9.76 13.48 -1.22
CA PHE A 179 8.89 13.08 -2.32
C PHE A 179 8.35 14.33 -3.04
N ALA A 180 8.38 14.33 -4.36
CA ALA A 180 7.87 15.40 -5.21
C ALA A 180 6.60 14.96 -5.94
N VAL A 181 5.71 15.90 -6.25
CA VAL A 181 4.51 15.62 -7.06
C VAL A 181 4.92 15.21 -8.47
N LEU A 182 4.33 14.13 -8.97
CA LEU A 182 4.52 13.66 -10.33
C LEU A 182 3.39 14.15 -11.23
N PRO A 183 3.67 14.56 -12.48
CA PRO A 183 2.68 15.13 -13.40
C PRO A 183 1.84 14.03 -14.06
N VAL A 184 1.06 13.30 -13.25
CA VAL A 184 0.10 12.30 -13.75
C VAL A 184 -1.15 13.01 -14.28
N PRO A 185 -1.56 12.76 -15.54
CA PRO A 185 -2.79 13.32 -16.09
C PRO A 185 -4.02 12.66 -15.45
N ASP A 186 -5.03 13.46 -15.14
CA ASP A 186 -6.35 13.03 -14.63
C ASP A 186 -6.28 11.97 -13.49
N PRO A 187 -5.56 12.21 -12.38
CA PRO A 187 -5.29 11.18 -11.36
C PRO A 187 -6.51 10.83 -10.48
N GLY A 188 -7.69 11.35 -10.83
CA GLY A 188 -8.93 11.18 -10.06
C GLY A 188 -8.76 11.66 -8.61
N PRO A 189 -9.09 10.82 -7.60
CA PRO A 189 -8.99 11.20 -6.20
C PRO A 189 -7.55 11.14 -5.65
N LEU A 190 -6.57 10.74 -6.45
CA LEU A 190 -5.20 10.51 -6.00
C LEU A 190 -4.26 11.65 -6.38
N THR A 191 -3.20 11.79 -5.59
CA THR A 191 -1.99 12.52 -5.94
C THR A 191 -0.86 11.51 -5.96
N TYR A 192 -0.10 11.47 -7.05
CA TYR A 192 1.10 10.64 -7.17
C TYR A 192 2.34 11.43 -6.78
N LEU A 193 3.13 10.86 -5.88
CA LEU A 193 4.39 11.45 -5.43
C LEU A 193 5.54 10.49 -5.76
N GLY A 194 6.73 11.01 -6.02
CA GLY A 194 7.91 10.23 -6.37
C GLY A 194 9.18 10.68 -5.64
N LEU A 195 10.04 9.71 -5.31
CA LEU A 195 11.37 9.91 -4.75
C LEU A 195 12.38 9.16 -5.63
N LYS A 196 13.45 9.83 -6.04
CA LYS A 196 14.59 9.19 -6.71
C LYS A 196 15.49 8.52 -5.67
N THR A 197 16.01 7.36 -6.00
CA THR A 197 16.74 6.46 -5.10
C THR A 197 18.15 6.18 -5.58
#